data_AF-B4P644-F1
#
_entry.id   AF-B4P644-F1
#
_cell.length_a   1.000
_cell.length_b   1.000
_cell.length_c   1.000
_cell.angle_alpha   90.00
_cell.angle_beta   90.00
_cell.angle_gamma   90.00
#
_symmetry.space_group_name_H-M   'P 1'
#
loop_
_entity.id
_entity.type
_entity.pdbx_description
1 polymer ?
#
loop_
_entity_poly.entity_id
_entity_poly.type
_entity_poly.pdbx_seq_one_letter_code
_entity_poly.pdbx_strand_id
1 'polypeptide(L)'
;MLRFTLFLVLSLYLRSCHSAACEGTECDAQCAAYCYGVLNPCMSNLGSLQRRAEACEAAVSIARIALNDRRLDSFGTSMNLQQERQNTSQLLLAHGTPMARKLDRNDTFQQLGSKYYYIEKEQKLNWHAALEKCHKMGGHLASLQTEEELDGFNNQLNGLNRYWIDVTSQFNEFEFVSVTKGSKANFLSWAEGEPTKDGKCVDVRTFNGKTTMNDNECSAHLFFICEKSIEV
;
A
#
# COMPACT_ATOMS: atom_id res chain seq x y z
N MET A 1 -19.40 9.52 29.76
CA MET A 1 -20.05 10.79 30.16
C MET A 1 -21.49 10.93 29.65
N LEU A 2 -21.81 10.55 28.41
CA LEU A 2 -23.17 10.69 27.82
C LEU A 2 -24.28 9.89 28.52
N ARG A 3 -23.95 8.73 29.14
CA ARG A 3 -24.91 7.92 29.92
C ARG A 3 -25.30 8.55 31.27
N PHE A 4 -24.41 9.33 31.87
CA PHE A 4 -24.64 9.99 33.17
C PHE A 4 -25.49 11.25 33.01
N THR A 5 -25.30 11.99 31.91
CA THR A 5 -26.11 13.17 31.60
C THR A 5 -27.53 12.79 31.19
N LEU A 6 -27.73 11.68 30.48
CA LEU A 6 -29.07 11.17 30.17
C LEU A 6 -29.86 10.79 31.44
N PHE A 7 -29.21 10.14 32.41
CA PHE A 7 -29.81 9.77 33.70
C PHE A 7 -30.16 10.99 34.57
N LEU A 8 -29.33 12.04 34.54
CA LEU A 8 -29.61 13.29 35.26
C LEU A 8 -30.75 14.08 34.63
N VAL A 9 -30.84 14.12 33.30
CA VAL A 9 -31.96 14.79 32.61
C VAL A 9 -33.27 14.01 32.80
N LEU A 10 -33.23 12.67 32.76
CA LEU A 10 -34.41 11.84 33.02
C LEU A 10 -34.91 11.99 34.46
N SER A 11 -34.00 12.04 35.45
CA SER A 11 -34.35 12.23 36.86
C SER A 11 -34.84 13.64 37.19
N LEU A 12 -34.40 14.67 36.46
CA LEU A 12 -34.93 16.03 36.56
C LEU A 12 -36.33 16.15 35.93
N TYR A 13 -36.59 15.48 34.79
CA TYR A 13 -37.93 15.43 34.18
C TYR A 13 -38.95 14.66 35.04
N LEU A 14 -38.53 13.58 35.70
CA LEU A 14 -39.38 12.81 36.64
C LEU A 14 -39.73 13.60 37.91
N ARG A 15 -38.86 14.50 38.37
CA ARG A 15 -39.11 15.38 39.53
C ARG A 15 -40.15 16.46 39.26
N SER A 16 -40.27 16.95 38.02
CA SER A 16 -41.24 17.98 37.65
C SER A 16 -42.68 17.46 37.58
N CYS A 17 -42.91 16.15 37.64
CA CYS A 17 -44.24 15.55 37.65
C CYS A 17 -44.87 15.48 39.07
N HIS A 18 -44.13 15.85 40.12
CA HIS A 18 -44.55 15.72 41.52
C HIS A 18 -45.11 17.00 42.16
N SER A 19 -45.50 18.00 41.36
CA SER A 19 -45.98 19.30 41.86
C SER A 19 -47.36 19.66 41.31
N ALA A 20 -48.37 18.87 41.68
CA ALA A 20 -49.77 19.31 41.69
C ALA A 20 -50.52 18.44 42.72
N ALA A 21 -51.00 19.07 43.79
CA ALA A 21 -51.82 18.39 44.79
C ALA A 21 -53.11 17.89 44.13
N CYS A 22 -53.35 16.57 44.17
CA CYS A 22 -54.57 15.95 43.68
C CYS A 22 -54.97 14.84 44.67
N GLU A 23 -56.13 14.97 45.32
CA GLU A 23 -56.67 13.95 46.22
C GLU A 23 -57.61 13.02 45.44
N GLY A 24 -57.21 11.75 45.26
CA GLY A 24 -58.06 10.66 44.73
C GLY A 24 -57.38 9.77 43.67
N THR A 25 -57.72 8.48 43.66
CA THR A 25 -57.12 7.44 42.79
C THR A 25 -57.44 7.59 41.29
N GLU A 26 -58.36 8.48 40.92
CA GLU A 26 -58.72 8.80 39.53
C GLU A 26 -57.82 9.87 38.89
N CYS A 27 -57.05 10.62 39.69
CA CYS A 27 -56.20 11.70 39.19
C CYS A 27 -54.85 11.19 38.63
N ASP A 28 -54.33 10.08 39.17
CA ASP A 28 -53.10 9.44 38.68
C ASP A 28 -53.24 8.95 37.23
N ALA A 29 -54.40 8.40 36.88
CA ALA A 29 -54.69 7.91 35.54
C ALA A 29 -54.77 9.05 34.51
N GLN A 30 -55.33 10.21 34.89
CA GLN A 30 -55.50 11.36 34.00
C GLN A 30 -54.18 12.09 33.75
N CYS A 31 -53.37 12.29 34.79
CA CYS A 31 -52.03 12.87 34.66
C CYS A 31 -51.10 11.97 33.83
N ALA A 32 -51.12 10.65 34.07
CA ALA A 32 -50.36 9.70 33.27
C ALA A 32 -50.79 9.70 31.80
N ALA A 33 -52.11 9.76 31.52
CA ALA A 33 -52.62 9.83 30.15
C ALA A 33 -52.21 11.11 29.42
N TYR A 34 -52.22 12.27 30.10
CA TYR A 34 -51.76 13.53 29.52
C TYR A 34 -50.25 13.52 29.24
N CYS A 35 -49.43 13.11 30.22
CA CYS A 35 -47.99 12.98 30.02
C CYS A 35 -47.65 11.98 28.90
N TYR A 36 -48.36 10.86 28.82
CA TYR A 36 -48.21 9.91 27.71
C TYR A 36 -48.61 10.55 26.38
N GLY A 37 -49.72 11.28 26.32
CA GLY A 37 -50.15 12.00 25.11
C GLY A 37 -49.10 12.98 24.59
N VAL A 38 -48.41 13.69 25.49
CA VAL A 38 -47.32 14.62 25.14
C VAL A 38 -46.03 13.90 24.74
N LEU A 39 -45.67 12.80 25.42
CA LEU A 39 -44.41 12.08 25.20
C LEU A 39 -44.47 11.06 24.06
N ASN A 40 -45.64 10.51 23.75
CA ASN A 40 -45.82 9.44 22.76
C ASN A 40 -45.33 9.85 21.34
N PRO A 41 -45.57 11.07 20.83
CA PRO A 41 -44.99 11.53 19.58
C PRO A 41 -43.45 11.57 19.59
N CYS A 42 -42.84 12.00 20.70
CA CYS A 42 -41.37 12.02 20.83
C CYS A 42 -40.78 10.60 20.91
N MET A 43 -41.41 9.71 21.66
CA MET A 43 -40.97 8.31 21.81
C MET A 43 -41.11 7.52 20.51
N SER A 44 -42.21 7.73 19.77
CA SER A 44 -42.40 7.10 18.45
C SER A 44 -41.41 7.62 17.40
N ASN A 45 -41.11 8.93 17.42
CA ASN A 45 -40.07 9.50 16.56
C ASN A 45 -38.69 8.94 16.89
N LEU A 46 -38.33 8.83 18.17
CA LEU A 46 -37.08 8.21 18.61
C LEU A 46 -36.97 6.75 18.15
N GLY A 47 -38.05 5.97 18.28
CA GLY A 47 -38.11 4.60 17.76
C GLY A 47 -37.96 4.52 16.23
N SER A 48 -38.49 5.51 15.49
CA SER A 48 -38.30 5.60 14.05
C SER A 48 -36.85 5.93 13.66
N LEU A 49 -36.20 6.82 14.40
CA LEU A 49 -34.80 7.19 14.19
C LEU A 49 -33.86 6.03 14.51
N GLN A 50 -34.14 5.28 15.57
CA GLN A 50 -33.36 4.10 15.92
C GLN A 50 -33.47 3.01 14.85
N ARG A 51 -34.67 2.69 14.35
CA ARG A 51 -34.85 1.74 13.24
C ARG A 51 -34.12 2.16 11.97
N ARG A 52 -34.09 3.47 11.67
CA ARG A 52 -33.35 4.01 10.52
C ARG A 52 -31.85 3.89 10.70
N ALA A 53 -31.34 4.11 11.90
CA ALA A 53 -29.92 3.93 12.22
C ALA A 53 -29.50 2.46 12.05
N GLU A 54 -30.28 1.53 12.63
CA GLU A 54 -30.04 0.08 12.50
C GLU A 54 -30.10 -0.39 11.04
N ALA A 55 -31.07 0.11 10.25
CA ALA A 55 -31.15 -0.18 8.82
C ALA A 55 -29.95 0.36 8.03
N CYS A 56 -29.43 1.54 8.40
CA CYS A 56 -28.25 2.13 7.78
C CYS A 56 -26.99 1.30 8.08
N GLU A 57 -26.80 0.88 9.33
CA GLU A 57 -25.68 0.02 9.74
C GLU A 57 -25.70 -1.34 9.03
N ALA A 58 -26.89 -1.94 8.89
CA ALA A 58 -27.07 -3.17 8.13
C ALA A 58 -26.73 -2.97 6.63
N ALA A 59 -27.21 -1.88 6.02
CA ALA A 59 -26.94 -1.57 4.62
C ALA A 59 -25.45 -1.36 4.34
N VAL A 60 -24.74 -0.64 5.22
CA VAL A 60 -23.27 -0.45 5.12
C VAL A 60 -22.54 -1.78 5.23
N SER A 61 -22.98 -2.66 6.14
CA SER A 61 -22.37 -3.98 6.32
C SER A 61 -22.55 -4.86 5.07
N ILE A 62 -23.75 -4.87 4.47
CA ILE A 62 -24.04 -5.59 3.23
C ILE A 62 -23.21 -5.02 2.06
N ALA A 63 -23.10 -3.70 1.94
CA ALA A 63 -22.31 -3.07 0.89
C ALA A 63 -20.82 -3.44 0.99
N ARG A 64 -20.27 -3.54 2.20
CA ARG A 64 -18.90 -4.01 2.44
C ARG A 64 -18.71 -5.47 2.03
N ILE A 65 -19.66 -6.34 2.35
CA ILE A 65 -19.62 -7.75 1.94
C ILE A 65 -19.63 -7.85 0.41
N ALA A 66 -20.54 -7.15 -0.27
CA ALA A 66 -20.62 -7.14 -1.72
C ALA A 66 -19.35 -6.59 -2.40
N LEU A 67 -18.70 -5.58 -1.80
CA LEU A 67 -17.43 -5.07 -2.29
C LEU A 67 -16.30 -6.11 -2.16
N ASN A 68 -16.24 -6.79 -1.01
CA ASN A 68 -15.25 -7.84 -0.79
C ASN A 68 -15.45 -9.02 -1.73
N ASP A 69 -16.70 -9.39 -2.02
CA ASP A 69 -17.04 -10.46 -2.97
C ASP A 69 -16.52 -10.16 -4.38
N ARG A 70 -16.80 -8.94 -4.90
CA ARG A 70 -16.24 -8.48 -6.18
C ARG A 70 -14.71 -8.49 -6.21
N ARG A 71 -14.08 -8.15 -5.08
CA ARG A 71 -12.62 -8.16 -4.96
C ARG A 71 -12.07 -9.59 -5.01
N LEU A 72 -12.75 -10.55 -4.39
CA LEU A 72 -12.41 -11.97 -4.44
C LEU A 72 -12.57 -12.53 -5.85
N ASP A 73 -13.64 -12.17 -6.58
CA ASP A 73 -13.83 -12.55 -7.99
C ASP A 73 -12.71 -12.01 -8.89
N SER A 74 -12.35 -10.73 -8.72
CA SER A 74 -11.25 -10.12 -9.47
C SER A 74 -9.91 -10.80 -9.17
N PHE A 75 -9.69 -11.20 -7.91
CA PHE A 75 -8.50 -11.93 -7.49
C PHE A 75 -8.47 -13.34 -8.09
N GLY A 76 -9.59 -14.07 -8.03
CA GLY A 76 -9.73 -15.40 -8.63
C GLY A 76 -9.50 -15.38 -10.15
N THR A 77 -10.03 -14.38 -10.85
CA THR A 77 -9.79 -14.19 -12.30
C THR A 77 -8.31 -13.95 -12.59
N SER A 78 -7.65 -13.11 -11.79
CA SER A 78 -6.21 -12.81 -11.96
C SER A 78 -5.34 -14.04 -11.70
N MET A 79 -5.66 -14.84 -10.68
CA MET A 79 -4.96 -16.10 -10.39
C MET A 79 -5.15 -17.12 -11.51
N ASN A 80 -6.37 -17.28 -12.03
CA ASN A 80 -6.63 -18.22 -13.14
C ASN A 80 -5.84 -17.82 -14.39
N LEU A 81 -5.82 -16.53 -14.76
CA LEU A 81 -5.01 -16.03 -15.88
C LEU A 81 -3.50 -16.23 -15.67
N GLN A 82 -3.02 -16.15 -14.43
CA GLN A 82 -1.62 -16.43 -14.11
C GLN A 82 -1.32 -17.93 -14.20
N GLN A 83 -2.21 -18.78 -13.68
CA GLN A 83 -2.08 -20.24 -13.76
C GLN A 83 -2.12 -20.73 -15.22
N GLU A 84 -3.03 -20.22 -16.05
CA GLU A 84 -3.09 -20.56 -17.48
C GLU A 84 -1.81 -20.13 -18.21
N ARG A 85 -1.26 -18.94 -17.90
CA ARG A 85 0.05 -18.52 -18.43
C ARG A 85 1.17 -19.45 -17.99
N GLN A 86 1.17 -19.90 -16.74
CA GLN A 86 2.15 -20.87 -16.23
C GLN A 86 2.00 -22.23 -16.89
N ASN A 87 0.78 -22.76 -17.00
CA ASN A 87 0.48 -24.04 -17.66
C ASN A 87 0.84 -24.00 -19.16
N THR A 88 0.53 -22.90 -19.85
CA THR A 88 0.92 -22.70 -21.26
C THR A 88 2.43 -22.64 -21.41
N SER A 89 3.12 -21.95 -20.49
CA SER A 89 4.59 -21.92 -20.46
C SER A 89 5.18 -23.30 -20.21
N GLN A 90 4.58 -24.10 -19.32
CA GLN A 90 5.03 -25.45 -18.98
C GLN A 90 4.77 -26.46 -20.10
N LEU A 91 3.66 -26.34 -20.82
CA LEU A 91 3.33 -27.18 -21.99
C LEU A 91 4.30 -26.93 -23.15
N LEU A 92 4.70 -25.67 -23.37
CA LEU A 92 5.74 -25.33 -24.35
C LEU A 92 7.10 -25.96 -24.01
N LEU A 93 7.41 -26.13 -22.73
CA LEU A 93 8.64 -26.80 -22.28
C LEU A 93 8.58 -28.33 -22.42
N ALA A 94 7.39 -28.93 -22.39
CA ALA A 94 7.21 -30.39 -22.45
C ALA A 94 7.31 -31.00 -23.86
N HIS A 95 7.11 -30.20 -24.91
CA HIS A 95 7.11 -30.66 -26.31
C HIS A 95 8.39 -30.33 -27.10
N GLY A 96 9.42 -29.78 -26.45
CA GLY A 96 10.73 -29.56 -27.07
C GLY A 96 11.65 -30.78 -26.96
N THR A 97 12.11 -31.32 -28.09
CA THR A 97 13.30 -32.19 -28.16
C THR A 97 14.48 -31.61 -27.37
N PRO A 98 15.43 -32.42 -26.86
CA PRO A 98 16.58 -31.93 -26.11
C PRO A 98 17.59 -31.27 -27.05
N MET A 99 17.23 -30.10 -27.59
CA MET A 99 18.23 -29.10 -27.88
C MET A 99 18.68 -28.63 -26.51
N ALA A 100 19.89 -29.05 -26.13
CA ALA A 100 20.63 -28.42 -25.04
C ALA A 100 20.28 -26.93 -25.07
N ARG A 101 19.67 -26.44 -23.98
CA ARG A 101 19.29 -25.04 -23.83
C ARG A 101 20.62 -24.30 -23.90
N LYS A 102 21.02 -23.95 -25.12
CA LYS A 102 22.05 -22.97 -25.40
C LYS A 102 21.42 -21.75 -24.75
N LEU A 103 21.83 -21.49 -23.50
CA LEU A 103 21.61 -20.21 -22.86
C LEU A 103 21.92 -19.22 -23.97
N ASP A 104 20.90 -18.51 -24.43
CA ASP A 104 21.08 -17.37 -25.30
C ASP A 104 21.95 -16.43 -24.46
N ARG A 105 23.27 -16.58 -24.62
CA ARG A 105 24.26 -15.59 -24.24
C ARG A 105 24.04 -14.43 -25.20
N ASN A 106 22.94 -13.73 -24.98
CA ASN A 106 22.76 -12.39 -25.46
C ASN A 106 23.12 -11.50 -24.27
N ASP A 107 24.38 -11.10 -24.24
CA ASP A 107 25.06 -10.28 -23.23
C ASP A 107 24.22 -9.07 -22.79
N THR A 108 23.40 -9.23 -21.77
CA THR A 108 22.71 -8.09 -21.13
C THR A 108 23.01 -8.05 -19.65
N PHE A 109 22.78 -9.13 -18.91
CA PHE A 109 23.08 -9.13 -17.49
C PHE A 109 24.51 -9.65 -17.21
N GLN A 110 25.34 -8.80 -16.61
CA GLN A 110 26.68 -9.14 -16.12
C GLN A 110 26.61 -9.63 -14.67
N GLN A 111 27.39 -10.65 -14.32
CA GLN A 111 27.48 -11.12 -12.94
C GLN A 111 28.38 -10.19 -12.13
N LEU A 112 27.88 -9.72 -10.98
CA LEU A 112 28.68 -9.02 -9.97
C LEU A 112 28.39 -9.67 -8.61
N GLY A 113 29.40 -10.32 -8.03
CA GLY A 113 29.22 -11.15 -6.85
C GLY A 113 28.27 -12.33 -7.11
N SER A 114 27.23 -12.45 -6.29
CA SER A 114 26.22 -13.51 -6.37
C SER A 114 25.00 -13.16 -7.24
N LYS A 115 24.92 -11.94 -7.77
CA LYS A 115 23.76 -11.40 -8.50
C LYS A 115 24.11 -11.03 -9.93
N TYR A 116 23.08 -10.85 -10.75
CA TYR A 116 23.19 -10.47 -12.15
C TYR A 116 22.59 -9.10 -12.37
N TYR A 117 23.33 -8.21 -13.02
CA TYR A 117 22.93 -6.82 -13.23
C TYR A 117 23.00 -6.42 -14.69
N TYR A 118 22.01 -5.65 -15.15
CA TYR A 118 22.04 -4.95 -16.43
C TYR A 118 22.17 -3.46 -16.15
N ILE A 119 23.22 -2.83 -16.69
CA ILE A 119 23.47 -1.40 -16.53
C ILE A 119 23.10 -0.72 -17.85
N GLU A 120 21.95 -0.03 -17.88
CA GLU A 120 21.56 0.78 -19.04
C GLU A 120 22.48 2.00 -19.14
N LYS A 121 23.04 2.26 -20.31
CA LYS A 121 24.01 3.36 -20.54
C LYS A 121 23.64 4.28 -21.70
N GLU A 122 22.56 3.97 -22.42
CA GLU A 122 22.14 4.70 -23.61
C GLU A 122 20.78 5.37 -23.42
N GLN A 123 19.83 4.69 -22.79
CA GLN A 123 18.49 5.23 -22.56
C GLN A 123 18.30 5.79 -21.15
N LYS A 124 17.82 7.03 -21.06
CA LYS A 124 17.39 7.63 -19.79
C LYS A 124 15.87 7.55 -19.64
N LEU A 125 15.40 7.16 -18.47
CA LEU A 125 14.00 7.02 -18.12
C LEU A 125 13.71 7.66 -16.76
N ASN A 126 12.46 8.03 -16.52
CA ASN A 126 11.99 8.30 -15.16
C ASN A 126 11.96 7.02 -14.33
N TRP A 127 11.90 7.17 -13.00
CA TRP A 127 12.04 6.05 -12.08
C TRP A 127 10.98 4.96 -12.30
N HIS A 128 9.72 5.35 -12.53
CA HIS A 128 8.62 4.42 -12.79
C HIS A 128 8.78 3.66 -14.11
N ALA A 129 9.21 4.34 -15.18
CA ALA A 129 9.47 3.73 -16.47
C ALA A 129 10.68 2.79 -16.41
N ALA A 130 11.71 3.12 -15.63
CA ALA A 130 12.85 2.25 -15.38
C ALA A 130 12.44 0.98 -14.61
N LEU A 131 11.57 1.11 -13.61
CA LEU A 131 10.97 -0.01 -12.89
C LEU A 131 10.23 -0.95 -13.84
N GLU A 132 9.34 -0.42 -14.68
CA GLU A 132 8.64 -1.23 -15.69
C GLU A 132 9.59 -1.88 -16.69
N LYS A 133 10.63 -1.16 -17.12
CA LYS A 133 11.61 -1.66 -18.08
C LYS A 133 12.36 -2.85 -17.51
N CYS A 134 12.85 -2.77 -16.27
CA CYS A 134 13.51 -3.90 -15.61
C CYS A 134 12.54 -5.09 -15.43
N HIS A 135 11.28 -4.82 -15.09
CA HIS A 135 10.26 -5.87 -15.00
C HIS A 135 10.02 -6.58 -16.34
N LYS A 136 9.91 -5.83 -17.44
CA LYS A 136 9.79 -6.37 -18.82
C LYS A 136 11.03 -7.16 -19.25
N MET A 137 12.19 -6.85 -18.69
CA MET A 137 13.43 -7.61 -18.89
C MET A 137 13.51 -8.88 -18.04
N GLY A 138 12.49 -9.18 -17.22
CA GLY A 138 12.44 -10.34 -16.34
C GLY A 138 13.25 -10.17 -15.06
N GLY A 139 13.50 -8.94 -14.63
CA GLY A 139 14.18 -8.59 -13.39
C GLY A 139 13.41 -7.50 -12.63
N HIS A 140 14.12 -6.76 -11.79
CA HIS A 140 13.61 -5.58 -11.09
C HIS A 140 14.69 -4.50 -11.07
N LEU A 141 14.37 -3.27 -10.64
CA LEU A 141 15.44 -2.30 -10.36
C LEU A 141 16.40 -2.87 -9.31
N ALA A 142 17.68 -2.52 -9.39
CA ALA A 142 18.69 -3.07 -8.50
C ALA A 142 18.33 -2.82 -7.03
N SER A 143 18.37 -3.89 -6.24
CA SER A 143 18.03 -3.93 -4.83
C SER A 143 19.30 -4.21 -4.04
N LEU A 144 20.13 -3.17 -3.89
CA LEU A 144 21.44 -3.27 -3.24
C LEU A 144 21.28 -3.42 -1.72
N GLN A 145 21.83 -4.48 -1.15
CA GLN A 145 21.61 -4.88 0.24
C GLN A 145 22.84 -4.76 1.14
N THR A 146 24.02 -4.56 0.55
CA THR A 146 25.29 -4.50 1.28
C THR A 146 26.22 -3.47 0.64
N GLU A 147 27.21 -2.99 1.40
CA GLU A 147 28.27 -2.14 0.86
C GLU A 147 29.07 -2.88 -0.22
N GLU A 148 29.29 -4.19 -0.08
CA GLU A 148 29.97 -5.02 -1.09
C GLU A 148 29.22 -5.01 -2.44
N GLU A 149 27.90 -5.12 -2.43
CA GLU A 149 27.08 -5.03 -3.65
C GLU A 149 27.20 -3.64 -4.31
N LEU A 150 27.22 -2.58 -3.51
CA LEU A 150 27.38 -1.21 -3.99
C LEU A 150 28.81 -0.95 -4.53
N ASP A 151 29.82 -1.42 -3.82
CA ASP A 151 31.23 -1.28 -4.21
C ASP A 151 31.57 -2.02 -5.50
N GLY A 152 30.82 -3.09 -5.82
CA GLY A 152 30.87 -3.77 -7.11
C GLY A 152 30.65 -2.83 -8.30
N PHE A 153 30.02 -1.67 -8.10
CA PHE A 153 29.77 -0.67 -9.13
C PHE A 153 30.84 0.43 -9.25
N ASN A 154 31.81 0.50 -8.33
CA ASN A 154 32.83 1.56 -8.26
C ASN A 154 33.63 1.77 -9.57
N ASN A 155 33.77 0.72 -10.38
CA ASN A 155 34.46 0.79 -11.68
C ASN A 155 33.54 0.45 -12.88
N GLN A 156 32.24 0.26 -12.64
CA GLN A 156 31.27 -0.18 -13.68
C GLN A 156 30.47 0.98 -14.24
N LEU A 157 30.28 2.03 -13.45
CA LEU A 157 29.49 3.21 -13.79
C LEU A 157 30.40 4.33 -14.31
N ASN A 158 29.90 5.08 -15.29
CA ASN A 158 30.54 6.34 -15.68
C ASN A 158 30.32 7.39 -14.58
N GLY A 159 31.38 8.01 -14.07
CA GLY A 159 31.33 8.85 -12.87
C GLY A 159 30.52 10.14 -12.94
N LEU A 160 30.06 10.54 -14.13
CA LEU A 160 29.12 11.66 -14.29
C LEU A 160 27.66 11.20 -14.38
N ASN A 161 27.43 9.93 -14.65
CA ASN A 161 26.10 9.37 -14.87
C ASN A 161 25.49 8.93 -13.54
N ARG A 162 24.16 9.08 -13.46
CA ARG A 162 23.33 8.64 -12.34
C ARG A 162 22.42 7.52 -12.79
N TYR A 163 22.16 6.58 -11.90
CA TYR A 163 21.42 5.36 -12.20
C TYR A 163 20.35 5.09 -11.15
N TRP A 164 19.10 4.92 -11.57
CA TRP A 164 18.02 4.51 -10.68
C TRP A 164 18.25 3.14 -10.07
N ILE A 165 17.90 3.02 -8.78
CA ILE A 165 17.80 1.77 -8.02
C ILE A 165 16.39 1.65 -7.41
N ASP A 166 16.08 0.53 -6.74
CA ASP A 166 14.72 0.19 -6.31
C ASP A 166 14.20 0.95 -5.06
N VAL A 167 14.98 1.90 -4.55
CA VAL A 167 14.71 2.57 -3.28
C VAL A 167 13.91 3.85 -3.51
N THR A 168 12.87 4.06 -2.71
CA THR A 168 11.99 5.23 -2.78
C THR A 168 11.37 5.57 -1.41
N SER A 169 11.03 6.83 -1.18
CA SER A 169 10.23 7.31 -0.04
C SER A 169 8.82 7.77 -0.45
N GLN A 170 8.39 7.47 -1.69
CA GLN A 170 7.05 7.87 -2.19
C GLN A 170 5.88 7.29 -1.36
N PHE A 171 6.09 6.14 -0.70
CA PHE A 171 5.05 5.46 0.09
C PHE A 171 5.10 5.81 1.59
N ASN A 172 6.19 6.44 2.05
CA ASN A 172 6.38 6.85 3.43
C ASN A 172 7.39 8.01 3.48
N GLU A 173 6.92 9.22 3.79
CA GLU A 173 7.78 10.42 3.80
C GLU A 173 8.95 10.35 4.80
N PHE A 174 8.86 9.47 5.79
CA PHE A 174 9.85 9.35 6.85
C PHE A 174 10.85 8.23 6.61
N GLU A 175 10.60 7.33 5.65
CA GLU A 175 11.42 6.15 5.45
C GLU A 175 11.61 5.80 3.98
N PHE A 176 12.85 5.44 3.63
CA PHE A 176 13.17 4.85 2.34
C PHE A 176 12.89 3.35 2.37
N VAL A 177 12.10 2.89 1.39
CA VAL A 177 11.70 1.49 1.22
C VAL A 177 12.26 0.96 -0.10
N SER A 178 12.63 -0.33 -0.10
CA SER A 178 12.92 -1.07 -1.33
C SER A 178 11.59 -1.59 -1.89
N VAL A 179 11.24 -1.22 -3.11
CA VAL A 179 10.01 -1.73 -3.74
C VAL A 179 10.09 -3.20 -4.12
N THR A 180 11.30 -3.71 -4.37
CA THR A 180 11.51 -5.13 -4.64
C THR A 180 11.21 -5.98 -3.41
N LYS A 181 11.67 -5.53 -2.24
CA LYS A 181 11.46 -6.26 -0.97
C LYS A 181 10.13 -5.93 -0.30
N GLY A 182 9.51 -4.80 -0.63
CA GLY A 182 8.29 -4.31 0.01
C GLY A 182 8.49 -3.90 1.47
N SER A 183 9.74 -3.64 1.89
CA SER A 183 10.11 -3.30 3.26
C SER A 183 11.10 -2.12 3.29
N LYS A 184 11.34 -1.59 4.49
CA LYS A 184 12.40 -0.61 4.74
C LYS A 184 13.73 -1.06 4.12
N ALA A 185 14.44 -0.13 3.49
CA ALA A 185 15.77 -0.39 2.96
C ALA A 185 16.74 -0.64 4.12
N ASN A 186 17.32 -1.84 4.18
CA ASN A 186 18.24 -2.23 5.26
C ASN A 186 19.65 -1.67 5.08
N PHE A 187 19.96 -1.18 3.87
CA PHE A 187 21.25 -0.63 3.50
C PHE A 187 21.04 0.66 2.70
N LEU A 188 21.67 1.74 3.16
CA LEU A 188 21.66 3.05 2.52
C LEU A 188 23.05 3.66 2.71
N SER A 189 23.75 3.99 1.62
CA SER A 189 25.10 4.56 1.62
C SER A 189 25.06 5.91 0.91
N TRP A 190 24.59 6.93 1.62
CA TRP A 190 24.37 8.28 1.09
C TRP A 190 25.67 8.98 0.72
N ALA A 191 25.61 9.83 -0.31
CA ALA A 191 26.65 10.79 -0.58
C ALA A 191 26.74 11.84 0.55
N GLU A 192 27.87 12.54 0.63
CA GLU A 192 28.00 13.65 1.57
C GLU A 192 26.94 14.73 1.29
N GLY A 193 26.17 15.08 2.32
CA GLY A 193 25.05 16.03 2.22
C GLY A 193 23.70 15.41 1.83
N GLU A 194 23.65 14.10 1.52
CA GLU A 194 22.43 13.38 1.18
C GLU A 194 21.90 12.54 2.37
N PRO A 195 20.60 12.23 2.41
CA PRO A 195 19.57 12.71 1.50
C PRO A 195 19.18 14.17 1.81
N THR A 196 18.99 14.98 0.78
CA THR A 196 18.42 16.33 0.89
C THR A 196 16.92 16.31 1.24
N LYS A 197 16.24 15.21 0.92
CA LYS A 197 14.78 15.01 1.05
C LYS A 197 13.94 15.89 0.12
N ASP A 198 14.57 16.50 -0.87
CA ASP A 198 13.91 17.22 -1.96
C ASP A 198 13.42 16.25 -3.04
N GLY A 199 13.99 15.03 -3.08
CA GLY A 199 13.57 13.93 -3.94
C GLY A 199 12.88 12.81 -3.17
N LYS A 200 12.26 11.89 -3.93
CA LYS A 200 11.59 10.69 -3.37
C LYS A 200 12.07 9.39 -3.98
N CYS A 201 12.94 9.42 -4.99
CA CYS A 201 13.48 8.24 -5.65
C CYS A 201 15.00 8.26 -5.56
N VAL A 202 15.63 7.09 -5.39
CA VAL A 202 17.07 7.03 -5.13
C VAL A 202 17.83 6.64 -6.39
N ASP A 203 18.86 7.43 -6.70
CA ASP A 203 19.88 7.12 -7.70
C ASP A 203 21.23 6.82 -7.05
N VAL A 204 22.08 6.10 -7.78
CA VAL A 204 23.50 5.93 -7.46
C VAL A 204 24.38 6.61 -8.50
N ARG A 205 25.52 7.12 -8.06
CA ARG A 205 26.59 7.65 -8.92
C ARG A 205 27.95 7.33 -8.34
N THR A 206 28.95 7.17 -9.21
CA THR A 206 30.33 6.98 -8.78
C THR A 206 31.07 8.31 -8.83
N PHE A 207 31.58 8.78 -7.70
CA PHE A 207 32.40 9.99 -7.63
C PHE A 207 33.69 9.69 -6.87
N ASN A 208 34.84 10.11 -7.43
CA ASN A 208 36.17 9.81 -6.88
C ASN A 208 36.40 8.32 -6.56
N GLY A 209 35.89 7.42 -7.41
CA GLY A 209 36.04 5.97 -7.25
C GLY A 209 35.14 5.32 -6.20
N LYS A 210 34.24 6.08 -5.55
CA LYS A 210 33.23 5.53 -4.64
C LYS A 210 31.82 5.75 -5.19
N THR A 211 31.01 4.70 -5.17
CA THR A 211 29.60 4.75 -5.52
C THR A 211 28.78 5.08 -4.29
N THR A 212 27.92 6.09 -4.39
CA THR A 212 27.06 6.56 -3.30
C THR A 212 25.65 6.84 -3.79
N MET A 213 24.70 6.87 -2.86
CA MET A 213 23.27 7.09 -3.08
C MET A 213 22.90 8.57 -2.94
N ASN A 214 21.85 8.97 -3.65
CA ASN A 214 21.31 10.32 -3.67
C ASN A 214 19.79 10.25 -3.85
N ASP A 215 19.01 11.04 -3.11
CA ASP A 215 17.59 11.17 -3.41
C ASP A 215 17.36 12.23 -4.50
N ASN A 216 16.42 11.96 -5.39
CA ASN A 216 16.20 12.74 -6.58
C ASN A 216 14.71 12.72 -6.95
N GLU A 217 14.33 13.70 -7.76
CA GLU A 217 12.98 13.84 -8.26
C GLU A 217 12.63 12.62 -9.13
N CYS A 218 11.56 11.91 -8.81
CA CYS A 218 11.20 10.65 -9.48
C CYS A 218 10.90 10.81 -10.98
N SER A 219 10.57 12.04 -11.40
CA SER A 219 10.33 12.40 -12.81
C SER A 219 11.61 12.70 -13.60
N ALA A 220 12.76 12.82 -12.94
CA ALA A 220 14.04 13.02 -13.61
C ALA A 220 14.36 11.84 -14.54
N HIS A 221 14.99 12.12 -15.69
CA HIS A 221 15.35 11.06 -16.64
C HIS A 221 16.81 10.68 -16.43
N LEU A 222 17.05 9.52 -15.81
CA LEU A 222 18.37 8.99 -15.51
C LEU A 222 18.55 7.62 -16.16
N PHE A 223 19.79 7.12 -16.19
CA PHE A 223 20.04 5.73 -16.50
C PHE A 223 19.50 4.84 -15.38
N PHE A 224 19.57 3.52 -15.52
CA PHE A 224 19.05 2.62 -14.50
C PHE A 224 19.82 1.30 -14.48
N ILE A 225 19.77 0.64 -13.32
CA ILE A 225 20.37 -0.69 -13.15
C ILE A 225 19.24 -1.66 -12.85
N CYS A 226 19.15 -2.71 -13.65
CA CYS A 226 18.27 -3.84 -13.36
C CYS A 226 19.06 -4.95 -12.66
N GLU A 227 18.39 -5.71 -11.81
CA GLU A 227 18.91 -6.90 -11.14
C GLU A 227 18.05 -8.11 -11.48
N LYS A 228 18.70 -9.27 -11.56
CA LYS A 228 18.08 -10.60 -11.56
C LYS A 228 18.75 -11.47 -10.52
N SER A 229 17.92 -12.21 -9.80
CA SER A 229 18.34 -13.37 -9.01
C SER A 229 18.27 -14.62 -9.90
N ILE A 230 19.25 -15.53 -9.81
CA ILE A 230 19.07 -16.88 -10.34
C ILE A 230 18.12 -17.60 -9.39
N GLU A 231 16.94 -17.99 -9.88
CA GLU A 231 16.17 -19.06 -9.25
C GLU A 231 17.00 -20.35 -9.40
N VAL A 232 17.67 -20.74 -8.32
CA VAL A 232 18.42 -22.01 -8.23
C VAL A 232 17.45 -23.14 -7.92
#